data_AF-A0A9D4YF06-F1
#
_entry.id   AF-A0A9D4YF06-F1
#
_cell.length_a   1.000
_cell.length_b   1.000
_cell.length_c   1.000
_cell.angle_alpha   90.00
_cell.angle_beta   90.00
_cell.angle_gamma   90.00
#
_symmetry.space_group_name_H-M   'P 1'
#
loop_
_entity.id
_entity.type
_entity.pdbx_description
1 polymer ?
#
loop_
_entity_poly.entity_id
_entity_poly.type
_entity_poly.pdbx_seq_one_letter_code
_entity_poly.pdbx_strand_id
1 'polypeptide(L)'
;MGRTISKTQVYAMQENQQQLPCISCTTFNILAPIYKRLNHEDESCRESEYRGCWLARNNRILDWLLFEKSSIICLQEFWVGNEELVNLYEKRLGDAGYVHFKLGRTNNRGDGMLFSLTVFV
;
A
#
# COMPACT_ATOMS: atom_id res chain seq x y z
N MET A 1 -1.55 5.31 -18.89
CA MET A 1 -2.94 5.34 -18.39
C MET A 1 -2.93 5.79 -16.94
N GLY A 2 -3.25 7.06 -16.69
CA GLY A 2 -3.34 7.60 -15.32
C GLY A 2 -4.61 7.09 -14.66
N ARG A 3 -4.47 6.45 -13.49
CA ARG A 3 -5.63 6.07 -12.68
C ARG A 3 -6.07 7.30 -11.88
N THR A 4 -7.30 7.74 -12.10
CA THR A 4 -7.93 8.84 -11.36
C THR A 4 -8.11 8.44 -9.90
N ILE A 5 -7.62 9.28 -8.98
CA ILE A 5 -7.83 9.14 -7.53
C ILE A 5 -9.03 10.02 -7.18
N SER A 6 -10.10 9.43 -6.68
CA SER A 6 -11.24 10.15 -6.13
C SER A 6 -11.04 10.36 -4.63
N LYS A 7 -10.87 11.61 -4.19
CA LYS A 7 -10.98 11.98 -2.77
C LYS A 7 -12.42 12.45 -2.52
N THR A 8 -13.18 11.69 -1.74
CA THR A 8 -14.48 12.14 -1.21
C THR A 8 -14.26 12.63 0.21
N GLN A 9 -14.33 13.94 0.40
CA GLN A 9 -14.25 14.58 1.71
C GLN A 9 -15.66 15.03 2.09
N VAL A 10 -16.25 14.38 3.09
CA VAL A 10 -17.56 14.78 3.62
C VAL A 10 -17.32 15.91 4.61
N TYR A 11 -17.64 17.14 4.21
CA TYR A 11 -17.61 18.30 5.10
C TYR A 11 -18.87 18.31 5.96
N ALA A 12 -18.75 17.94 7.23
CA ALA A 12 -19.79 18.28 8.21
C ALA A 12 -19.80 19.80 8.39
N MET A 13 -20.98 20.42 8.30
CA MET A 13 -21.15 21.87 8.41
C MET A 13 -20.61 22.37 9.77
N GLN A 14 -19.83 23.45 9.72
CA GLN A 14 -19.17 24.05 10.87
C GLN A 14 -20.16 24.80 11.75
N GLU A 15 -20.43 24.27 12.95
CA GLU A 15 -20.74 25.08 14.12
C GLU A 15 -19.87 24.61 15.30
N ASN A 16 -18.76 25.32 15.50
CA ASN A 16 -18.07 25.51 16.78
C ASN A 16 -17.69 24.25 17.62
N GLN A 17 -16.78 23.38 17.16
CA GLN A 17 -16.39 22.17 17.95
C GLN A 17 -14.92 21.79 17.79
N GLN A 18 -14.30 21.37 18.90
CA GLN A 18 -13.02 20.66 18.96
C GLN A 18 -12.90 19.69 17.77
N GLN A 19 -11.74 19.65 17.08
CA GLN A 19 -11.53 18.70 15.97
C GLN A 19 -11.93 17.30 16.42
N LEU A 20 -13.09 16.83 15.94
CA LEU A 20 -13.53 15.47 16.19
C LEU A 20 -12.51 14.54 15.55
N PRO A 21 -12.14 13.42 16.21
CA PRO A 21 -11.21 12.46 15.64
C PRO A 21 -11.70 12.02 14.26
N CYS A 22 -10.90 12.31 13.23
CA CYS A 22 -11.23 12.04 11.83
C CYS A 22 -10.43 10.83 11.33
N ILE A 23 -11.13 9.72 11.09
CA ILE A 23 -10.52 8.51 10.54
C ILE A 23 -10.38 8.66 9.03
N SER A 24 -9.15 8.58 8.53
CA SER A 24 -8.85 8.56 7.10
C SER A 24 -8.43 7.16 6.65
N CYS A 25 -8.77 6.78 5.42
CA CYS A 25 -8.49 5.47 4.87
C CYS A 25 -7.90 5.57 3.46
N THR A 26 -6.72 4.98 3.26
CA THR A 26 -6.13 4.77 1.93
C THR A 26 -6.32 3.31 1.53
N THR A 27 -6.97 3.08 0.39
CA THR A 27 -6.98 1.78 -0.27
C THR A 27 -6.20 1.87 -1.57
N PHE A 28 -5.22 0.98 -1.75
CA PHE A 28 -4.37 1.03 -2.94
C PHE A 28 -3.93 -0.35 -3.41
N ASN A 29 -4.30 -0.70 -4.64
CA ASN A 29 -3.76 -1.87 -5.31
C ASN A 29 -2.36 -1.55 -5.85
N ILE A 30 -1.34 -2.14 -5.23
CA ILE A 30 0.07 -1.80 -5.49
C ILE A 30 0.66 -2.60 -6.66
N LEU A 31 -0.09 -3.49 -7.29
CA LEU A 31 0.35 -4.39 -8.36
C LEU A 31 1.62 -5.17 -7.97
N ALA A 32 1.44 -6.41 -7.51
CA ALA A 32 2.55 -7.27 -7.08
C ALA A 32 3.61 -7.36 -8.19
N PRO A 33 4.92 -7.31 -7.87
CA PRO A 33 5.97 -7.40 -8.89
C PRO A 33 5.89 -8.66 -9.77
N ILE A 34 5.35 -9.76 -9.25
CA ILE A 34 5.09 -11.01 -10.00
C ILE A 34 4.05 -10.85 -11.11
N TYR A 35 3.20 -9.83 -11.06
CA TYR A 35 2.18 -9.55 -12.06
C TYR A 35 2.57 -8.44 -13.02
N LYS A 36 3.51 -7.57 -12.64
CA LYS A 36 3.91 -6.44 -13.48
C LYS A 36 4.83 -6.90 -14.61
N ARG A 37 4.32 -6.89 -15.84
CA ARG A 37 5.09 -7.16 -17.06
C ARG A 37 5.95 -5.94 -17.39
N LEU A 38 7.20 -6.16 -17.78
CA LEU A 38 8.11 -5.09 -18.18
C LEU A 38 8.17 -4.90 -19.70
N ASN A 39 7.92 -5.98 -20.45
CA ASN A 39 7.84 -5.95 -21.89
C ASN A 39 6.41 -6.33 -22.33
N HIS A 40 5.90 -5.64 -23.35
CA HIS A 40 4.60 -5.96 -23.95
C HIS A 40 4.71 -7.08 -24.99
N GLU A 41 5.89 -7.27 -25.59
CA GLU A 41 6.15 -8.32 -26.58
C GLU A 41 6.55 -9.63 -25.90
N ASP A 42 7.31 -9.55 -24.81
CA ASP A 42 7.68 -10.69 -23.97
C ASP A 42 6.87 -10.68 -22.67
N GLU A 43 5.78 -11.43 -22.69
CA GLU A 43 4.88 -11.61 -21.57
C GLU A 43 5.51 -12.33 -20.36
N SER A 44 6.62 -13.04 -20.55
CA SER A 44 7.29 -13.76 -19.48
C SER A 44 8.11 -12.86 -18.56
N CYS A 45 8.61 -11.73 -19.09
CA CYS A 45 9.45 -10.79 -18.36
C CYS A 45 8.66 -10.02 -17.28
N ARG A 46 8.95 -10.27 -16.00
CA ARG A 46 8.25 -9.67 -14.86
C ARG A 46 9.17 -8.78 -14.03
N GLU A 47 8.60 -7.75 -13.43
CA GLU A 47 9.34 -6.86 -12.52
C GLU A 47 9.95 -7.62 -11.33
N SER A 48 9.32 -8.72 -10.89
CA SER A 48 9.84 -9.59 -9.82
C SER A 48 11.24 -10.15 -10.10
N GLU A 49 11.64 -10.27 -11.37
CA GLU A 49 12.96 -10.78 -11.77
C GLU A 49 14.07 -9.72 -11.58
N TYR A 50 13.69 -8.45 -11.39
CA TYR A 50 14.62 -7.32 -11.31
C TYR A 50 14.49 -6.59 -9.98
N ARG A 51 15.29 -7.01 -8.99
CA ARG A 51 15.26 -6.45 -7.62
C ARG A 51 15.29 -4.94 -7.57
N GLY A 52 16.20 -4.31 -8.32
CA GLY A 52 16.31 -2.84 -8.35
C GLY A 52 15.02 -2.15 -8.79
N CYS A 53 14.30 -2.72 -9.75
CA CYS A 53 13.08 -2.15 -10.31
C CYS A 53 11.92 -2.19 -9.29
N TRP A 54 11.61 -3.38 -8.76
CA TRP A 54 10.51 -3.49 -7.81
C TRP A 54 10.84 -2.80 -6.48
N LEU A 55 12.09 -2.82 -6.02
CA LEU A 55 12.48 -2.16 -4.78
C LEU A 55 12.34 -0.63 -4.90
N ALA A 56 12.82 -0.03 -5.98
CA ALA A 56 12.69 1.42 -6.20
C ALA A 56 11.23 1.86 -6.29
N ARG A 57 10.37 1.07 -6.96
CA ARG A 57 8.94 1.36 -7.05
C ARG A 57 8.25 1.29 -5.69
N ASN A 58 8.54 0.25 -4.89
CA ASN A 58 7.90 0.07 -3.59
C ASN A 58 8.36 1.11 -2.57
N ASN A 59 9.61 1.58 -2.62
CA ASN A 59 10.04 2.74 -1.83
C ASN A 59 9.22 3.99 -2.15
N ARG A 60 8.98 4.30 -3.44
CA ARG A 60 8.14 5.44 -3.84
C ARG A 60 6.69 5.32 -3.36
N ILE A 61 6.13 4.10 -3.38
CA ILE A 61 4.79 3.83 -2.84
C ILE A 61 4.76 4.12 -1.33
N LEU A 62 5.76 3.63 -0.58
CA LEU A 62 5.88 3.88 0.85
C LEU A 62 6.08 5.35 1.19
N ASP A 63 6.92 6.07 0.43
CA ASP A 63 7.10 7.51 0.60
C ASP A 63 5.76 8.25 0.43
N TRP A 64 4.95 7.86 -0.55
CA TRP A 64 3.62 8.42 -0.77
C TRP A 64 2.62 8.07 0.36
N LEU A 65 2.59 6.81 0.80
CA LEU A 65 1.72 6.37 1.91
C LEU A 65 2.03 7.11 3.21
N LEU A 66 3.32 7.28 3.51
CA LEU A 66 3.81 8.00 4.69
C LEU A 66 3.66 9.51 4.58
N PHE A 67 3.51 10.04 3.36
CA PHE A 67 3.14 11.43 3.13
C PHE A 67 1.64 11.66 3.37
N GLU A 68 0.76 10.79 2.84
CA GLU A 68 -0.70 10.92 3.02
C GLU A 68 -1.14 10.64 4.47
N LYS A 69 -0.41 9.78 5.20
CA LYS A 69 -0.62 9.49 6.65
C LYS A 69 -2.06 9.12 7.01
N SER A 70 -2.71 8.30 6.19
CA SER A 70 -4.07 7.83 6.52
C SER A 70 -4.10 6.98 7.79
N SER A 71 -5.11 7.14 8.63
CA SER A 71 -5.30 6.34 9.86
C SER A 71 -5.35 4.83 9.56
N ILE A 72 -5.90 4.48 8.39
CA ILE A 72 -6.02 3.11 7.87
C ILE A 72 -5.36 3.05 6.48
N ILE A 73 -4.53 2.05 6.24
CA ILE A 73 -3.95 1.75 4.92
C ILE A 73 -4.28 0.29 4.57
N CYS A 74 -4.91 0.08 3.42
CA CYS A 74 -5.28 -1.23 2.88
C CYS A 74 -4.62 -1.41 1.51
N LEU A 75 -3.63 -2.31 1.41
CA LEU A 75 -2.93 -2.59 0.15
C LEU A 75 -3.42 -3.91 -0.45
N GLN A 76 -3.84 -3.87 -1.72
CA GLN A 76 -4.16 -5.07 -2.52
C GLN A 76 -3.00 -5.44 -3.44
N GLU A 77 -2.95 -6.71 -3.87
CA GLU A 77 -1.84 -7.27 -4.63
C GLU A 77 -0.49 -7.04 -3.93
N PHE A 78 -0.49 -7.14 -2.60
CA PHE A 78 0.72 -7.07 -1.80
C PHE A 78 1.50 -8.38 -1.96
N TRP A 79 2.80 -8.32 -2.28
CA TRP A 79 3.60 -9.51 -2.59
C TRP A 79 4.07 -10.24 -1.31
N VAL A 80 3.12 -10.91 -0.64
CA VAL A 80 3.33 -11.61 0.64
C VAL A 80 4.42 -12.69 0.56
N GLY A 81 4.57 -13.33 -0.61
CA GLY A 81 5.55 -14.40 -0.83
C GLY A 81 7.01 -13.93 -0.92
N ASN A 82 7.28 -12.62 -0.85
CA ASN A 82 8.63 -12.07 -0.87
C ASN A 82 8.96 -11.43 0.49
N GLU A 83 9.76 -12.13 1.30
CA GLU A 83 10.13 -11.68 2.66
C GLU A 83 10.82 -10.32 2.68
N GLU A 84 11.63 -10.01 1.65
CA GLU A 84 12.33 -8.73 1.58
C GLU A 84 11.35 -7.55 1.42
N LEU A 85 10.39 -7.66 0.51
CA LEU A 85 9.35 -6.65 0.32
C LEU A 85 8.48 -6.56 1.57
N VAL A 86 8.12 -7.69 2.17
CA VAL A 86 7.37 -7.72 3.44
C VAL A 86 8.12 -6.93 4.51
N ASN A 87 9.37 -7.28 4.79
CA ASN A 87 10.20 -6.61 5.80
C ASN A 87 10.37 -5.12 5.53
N LEU A 88 10.46 -4.70 4.25
CA LEU A 88 10.52 -3.29 3.87
C LEU A 88 9.27 -2.52 4.34
N TYR A 89 8.07 -3.04 4.05
CA TYR A 89 6.82 -2.39 4.46
C TYR A 89 6.61 -2.44 5.97
N GLU A 90 6.84 -3.60 6.59
CA GLU A 90 6.67 -3.78 8.04
C GLU A 90 7.58 -2.85 8.82
N LYS A 91 8.85 -2.71 8.40
CA LYS A 91 9.80 -1.77 9.01
C LYS A 91 9.38 -0.32 8.79
N ARG A 92 9.15 0.10 7.54
CA ARG A 92 8.87 1.51 7.22
C ARG A 92 7.55 2.02 7.80
N LEU A 93 6.50 1.19 7.81
CA LEU A 93 5.23 1.53 8.43
C LEU A 93 5.29 1.39 9.95
N GLY A 94 6.01 0.39 10.47
CA GLY A 94 6.23 0.20 11.91
C GLY A 94 7.02 1.35 12.54
N ASP A 95 8.10 1.81 11.90
CA ASP A 95 8.89 2.98 12.31
C ASP A 95 8.03 4.27 12.34
N ALA A 96 6.94 4.31 11.55
CA ALA A 96 5.97 5.39 11.53
C ALA A 96 4.79 5.19 12.51
N GLY A 97 4.83 4.15 13.34
CA GLY A 97 3.84 3.88 14.39
C GLY A 97 2.61 3.10 13.94
N TYR A 98 2.64 2.47 12.77
CA TYR A 98 1.54 1.61 12.34
C TYR A 98 1.69 0.17 12.85
N VAL A 99 0.56 -0.40 13.28
CA VAL A 99 0.40 -1.85 13.47
C VAL A 99 -0.14 -2.43 12.17
N HIS A 100 0.46 -3.52 11.71
CA HIS A 100 0.10 -4.11 10.42
C HIS A 100 -0.24 -5.60 10.53
N PHE A 101 -1.12 -6.04 9.64
CA PHE A 101 -1.56 -7.42 9.46
C PHE A 101 -1.47 -7.76 7.98
N LYS A 102 -1.03 -8.97 7.64
CA LYS A 102 -0.96 -9.46 6.27
C LYS A 102 -1.76 -10.74 6.11
N LEU A 103 -2.41 -10.89 4.96
CA LEU A 103 -3.18 -12.09 4.63
C LEU A 103 -2.84 -12.50 3.20
N GLY A 104 -2.19 -13.65 3.04
CA GLY A 104 -1.98 -14.28 1.75
C GLY A 104 -3.28 -14.85 1.19
N ARG A 105 -3.37 -14.97 -0.15
CA ARG A 105 -4.50 -15.64 -0.79
C ARG A 105 -4.51 -17.14 -0.48
N THR A 106 -5.70 -17.73 -0.42
CA THR A 106 -5.90 -19.17 -0.20
C THR A 106 -5.36 -20.07 -1.32
N ASN A 107 -5.15 -19.52 -2.51
CA ASN A 107 -4.64 -20.26 -3.67
C ASN A 107 -3.13 -20.11 -3.89
N ASN A 108 -2.38 -19.60 -2.89
CA ASN A 108 -0.91 -19.53 -2.89
C ASN A 108 -0.29 -18.85 -4.12
N ARG A 109 -0.95 -17.84 -4.70
CA ARG A 109 -0.38 -17.07 -5.82
C ARG A 109 0.79 -16.16 -5.44
N GLY A 110 1.16 -16.10 -4.17
CA GLY A 110 2.25 -15.28 -3.66
C GLY A 110 1.86 -13.84 -3.33
N ASP A 111 0.68 -13.37 -3.71
CA ASP A 111 0.14 -12.07 -3.31
C ASP A 111 -0.99 -12.17 -2.27
N GLY A 112 -1.40 -11.02 -1.76
CA GLY A 112 -2.46 -10.90 -0.77
C GLY A 112 -2.74 -9.46 -0.39
N MET A 113 -3.11 -9.26 0.87
CA MET A 113 -3.49 -7.98 1.45
C MET A 113 -2.50 -7.59 2.56
N LEU A 114 -2.20 -6.31 2.67
CA LEU A 114 -1.61 -5.69 3.86
C LEU A 114 -2.60 -4.68 4.43
N PHE A 115 -2.89 -4.78 5.71
CA PHE A 115 -3.69 -3.82 6.47
C PHE A 115 -2.78 -3.16 7.49
N SER A 116 -2.78 -1.83 7.56
CA SER A 116 -1.94 -1.06 8.46
C SER A 116 -2.79 0.01 9.13
N LEU A 117 -2.70 0.12 10.45
CA LEU A 117 -3.54 0.97 11.28
C LEU A 117 -2.66 1.78 12.23
N THR A 118 -2.95 3.06 12.41
CA THR A 118 -2.31 3.89 13.45
C THR A 118 -3.36 4.48 14.39
N VAL A 119 -2.99 4.66 15.66
CA VAL A 119 -3.91 5.08 16.75
C VAL A 119 -3.91 6.60 16.95
N PHE A 120 -3.10 7.35 16.19
CA PHE A 120 -3.12 8.81 16.23
C PHE A 120 -4.20 9.35 15.27
N VAL A 121 -5.37 9.67 15.83
CA VAL A 121 -6.46 10.41 15.17
C VAL A 121 -6.55 11.79 15.77
#